data_AF-A0A821CN68-F1
#
_entry.id   AF-A0A821CN68-F1
#
_cell.length_a   1.000
_cell.length_b   1.000
_cell.length_c   1.000
_cell.angle_alpha   90.00
_cell.angle_beta   90.00
_cell.angle_gamma   90.00
#
_symmetry.space_group_name_H-M   'P 1'
#
loop_
_entity.id
_entity.type
_entity.pdbx_description
1 polymer ?
#
loop_
_entity_poly.entity_id
_entity_poly.type
_entity_poly.pdbx_seq_one_letter_code
_entity_poly.pdbx_strand_id
1 'polypeptide(L)'
;MSLSNENNILSAIGTRTILNLFSNVRLQLLYTTILFLSREAFRRTVPRLNDLHSIHHYINLTWFIIPVGLFIISLVLPFTLFVQTDNAEKYPFYYHACFFYTLAAFIELLSEPFYLLATVTLNYHINIYIEMFASTLVYKNGECALYYYGFGYIIYSLSITLSYYIYFITCKTEERIRLFIISSFKDLIIKPTHPYTDPKLSNETKTFFSQGILMKFLTVGERYIISLFNFISYKDQAIFDIINNLGSLLPRLIFSTLEESAYVYFQQTLSRTKDEHIQDDQWQEEQLSSPSGRS
;
A
#
# COMPACT_ATOMS: atom_id res chain seq x y z
N MET A 1 27.61 -30.20 -33.17
CA MET A 1 27.16 -28.84 -33.54
C MET A 1 25.75 -28.50 -33.04
N SER A 2 24.80 -29.46 -32.97
CA SER A 2 23.46 -29.23 -32.41
C SER A 2 23.43 -28.92 -30.91
N LEU A 3 24.18 -29.66 -30.08
CA LEU A 3 24.25 -29.46 -28.61
C LEU A 3 24.81 -28.09 -28.18
N SER A 4 25.74 -27.52 -28.96
CA SER A 4 26.26 -26.17 -28.71
C SER A 4 25.21 -25.09 -29.01
N ASN A 5 24.34 -25.33 -30.00
CA ASN A 5 23.28 -24.39 -30.36
C ASN A 5 22.13 -24.46 -29.36
N GLU A 6 21.75 -25.65 -28.89
CA GLU A 6 20.75 -25.81 -27.82
C GLU A 6 21.20 -25.20 -26.50
N ASN A 7 22.47 -25.39 -26.10
CA ASN A 7 23.00 -24.75 -24.90
C ASN A 7 23.07 -23.21 -25.03
N ASN A 8 23.37 -22.69 -26.23
CA ASN A 8 23.33 -21.25 -26.48
C ASN A 8 21.89 -20.72 -26.46
N ILE A 9 20.92 -21.44 -27.01
CA ILE A 9 19.50 -21.09 -26.99
C ILE A 9 18.96 -21.13 -25.55
N LEU A 10 19.27 -22.18 -24.79
CA LEU A 10 18.89 -22.30 -23.38
C LEU A 10 19.53 -21.22 -22.51
N SER A 11 20.79 -20.87 -22.76
CA SER A 11 21.45 -19.75 -22.06
C SER A 11 20.84 -18.40 -22.44
N ALA A 12 20.45 -18.21 -23.70
CA ALA A 12 19.82 -16.99 -24.18
C ALA A 12 18.39 -16.84 -23.64
N ILE A 13 17.63 -17.93 -23.58
CA ILE A 13 16.30 -17.99 -22.93
C ILE A 13 16.44 -17.72 -21.43
N GLY A 14 17.39 -18.37 -20.75
CA GLY A 14 17.65 -18.12 -19.32
C GLY A 14 18.02 -16.66 -19.04
N THR A 15 18.89 -16.08 -19.86
CA THR A 15 19.31 -14.68 -19.73
C THR A 15 18.14 -13.72 -19.97
N ARG A 16 17.30 -13.98 -20.98
CA ARG A 16 16.09 -13.17 -21.27
C ARG A 16 15.04 -13.28 -20.16
N THR A 17 14.83 -14.46 -19.59
CA THR A 17 13.88 -14.67 -18.48
C THR A 17 14.32 -13.93 -17.21
N ILE A 18 15.61 -14.00 -16.86
CA ILE A 18 16.18 -13.26 -15.72
C ILE A 18 16.01 -11.75 -15.93
N LEU A 19 16.23 -11.29 -17.16
CA LEU A 19 16.14 -9.88 -17.52
C LEU A 19 14.68 -9.35 -17.49
N ASN A 20 13.73 -10.15 -17.96
CA ASN A 20 12.30 -9.85 -17.88
C ASN A 20 11.79 -9.84 -16.42
N LEU A 21 12.23 -10.81 -15.61
CA LEU A 21 11.91 -10.86 -14.19
C LEU A 21 12.40 -9.61 -13.46
N PHE A 22 13.61 -9.17 -13.76
CA PHE A 22 14.19 -7.99 -13.14
C PHE A 22 13.48 -6.70 -13.54
N SER A 23 13.16 -6.56 -14.84
CA SER A 23 12.33 -5.44 -15.31
C SER A 23 10.95 -5.45 -14.65
N ASN A 24 10.39 -6.63 -14.39
CA ASN A 24 9.14 -6.80 -13.64
C ASN A 24 9.26 -6.29 -12.19
N VAL A 25 10.36 -6.60 -11.48
CA VAL A 25 10.62 -6.09 -10.12
C VAL A 25 10.66 -4.56 -10.10
N ARG A 26 11.26 -3.92 -11.12
CA ARG A 26 11.28 -2.45 -11.24
C ARG A 26 9.89 -1.87 -11.50
N LEU A 27 9.07 -2.50 -12.33
CA LEU A 27 7.70 -2.04 -12.58
C LEU A 27 6.77 -2.29 -11.39
N GLN A 28 7.00 -3.38 -10.65
CA GLN A 28 6.36 -3.62 -9.36
C GLN A 28 6.77 -2.55 -8.33
N LEU A 29 8.03 -2.12 -8.35
CA LEU A 29 8.48 -0.99 -7.53
C LEU A 29 7.72 0.29 -7.90
N LEU A 30 7.57 0.60 -9.19
CA LEU A 30 6.75 1.74 -9.67
C LEU A 30 5.33 1.66 -9.11
N TYR A 31 4.64 0.54 -9.34
CA TYR A 31 3.26 0.33 -8.90
C TYR A 31 3.08 0.44 -7.38
N THR A 32 3.93 -0.25 -6.60
CA THR A 32 3.87 -0.17 -5.13
C THR A 32 4.25 1.20 -4.59
N THR A 33 5.10 1.97 -5.29
CA THR A 33 5.46 3.34 -4.91
C THR A 33 4.30 4.28 -5.12
N ILE A 34 3.63 4.21 -6.28
CA ILE A 34 2.44 5.01 -6.57
C ILE A 34 1.38 4.76 -5.50
N LEU A 35 1.02 3.49 -5.27
CA LEU A 35 -0.02 3.16 -4.30
C LEU A 35 0.34 3.61 -2.90
N PHE A 36 1.53 3.26 -2.40
CA PHE A 36 1.95 3.59 -1.04
C PHE A 36 1.93 5.11 -0.80
N LEU A 37 2.56 5.88 -1.68
CA LEU A 37 2.67 7.33 -1.50
C LEU A 37 1.30 8.02 -1.61
N SER A 38 0.40 7.47 -2.42
CA SER A 38 -0.92 8.06 -2.65
C SER A 38 -1.92 7.78 -1.52
N ARG A 39 -1.87 6.60 -0.88
CA ARG A 39 -2.93 6.14 0.03
C ARG A 39 -2.52 5.99 1.50
N GLU A 40 -1.25 5.76 1.80
CA GLU A 40 -0.82 5.35 3.15
C GLU A 40 -1.10 6.43 4.20
N ALA A 41 -0.86 7.70 3.86
CA ALA A 41 -1.14 8.82 4.75
C ALA A 41 -2.63 8.87 5.14
N PHE A 42 -3.52 8.61 4.18
CA PHE A 42 -4.96 8.59 4.41
C PHE A 42 -5.37 7.38 5.25
N ARG A 43 -4.87 6.18 4.94
CA ARG A 43 -5.13 4.96 5.72
C ARG A 43 -4.73 5.08 7.20
N ARG A 44 -3.73 5.89 7.53
CA ARG A 44 -3.33 6.14 8.93
C ARG A 44 -4.14 7.22 9.62
N THR A 45 -4.56 8.23 8.87
CA THR A 45 -5.24 9.41 9.46
C THR A 45 -6.71 9.12 9.70
N VAL A 46 -7.35 8.50 8.72
CA VAL A 46 -8.79 8.36 8.59
C VAL A 46 -9.41 7.51 9.73
N PRO A 47 -8.85 6.35 10.16
CA PRO A 47 -9.41 5.56 11.26
C PRO A 47 -9.14 6.11 12.67
N ARG A 48 -8.24 7.09 12.84
CA ARG A 48 -7.75 7.51 14.17
C ARG A 48 -8.56 8.63 14.82
N LEU A 49 -9.53 9.23 14.11
CA LEU A 49 -10.37 10.28 14.67
C LEU A 49 -11.80 9.75 14.91
N ASN A 50 -11.99 9.14 16.09
CA ASN A 50 -13.32 8.81 16.63
C ASN A 50 -14.17 10.06 16.99
N ASP A 51 -13.58 11.27 16.92
CA ASP A 51 -14.17 12.53 17.39
C ASP A 51 -14.70 13.46 16.28
N LEU A 52 -14.98 12.94 15.07
CA LEU A 52 -15.37 13.82 13.96
C LEU A 52 -16.81 14.35 14.13
N HIS A 53 -16.92 15.69 14.22
CA HIS A 53 -18.19 16.42 14.22
C HIS A 53 -19.06 16.21 12.97
N SER A 54 -18.50 15.71 11.85
CA SER A 54 -19.27 15.49 10.61
C SER A 54 -18.59 14.50 9.65
N ILE A 55 -19.36 13.49 9.25
CA ILE A 55 -19.01 12.50 8.21
C ILE A 55 -18.61 13.14 6.86
N HIS A 56 -19.09 14.35 6.58
CA HIS A 56 -18.83 15.02 5.30
C HIS A 56 -17.36 15.41 5.13
N HIS A 57 -16.69 15.85 6.20
CA HIS A 57 -15.26 16.19 6.14
C HIS A 57 -14.39 14.95 5.87
N TYR A 58 -14.80 13.79 6.40
CA TYR A 58 -14.14 12.51 6.18
C TYR A 58 -14.22 12.07 4.71
N ILE A 59 -15.42 12.14 4.13
CA ILE A 59 -15.67 11.77 2.74
C ILE A 59 -14.89 12.69 1.80
N ASN A 60 -14.93 14.00 2.05
CA ASN A 60 -14.18 14.97 1.27
C ASN A 60 -12.66 14.73 1.33
N LEU A 61 -12.08 14.39 2.50
CA LEU A 61 -10.66 14.02 2.59
C LEU A 61 -10.34 12.76 1.79
N THR A 62 -11.19 11.75 1.90
CA THR A 62 -10.99 10.44 1.29
C THR A 62 -10.92 10.55 -0.24
N TRP A 63 -11.76 11.39 -0.84
CA TRP A 63 -11.72 11.67 -2.28
C TRP A 63 -10.43 12.35 -2.74
N PHE A 64 -9.66 12.97 -1.84
CA PHE A 64 -8.38 13.59 -2.17
C PHE A 64 -7.27 12.57 -2.52
N ILE A 65 -7.49 11.28 -2.25
CA ILE A 65 -6.56 10.20 -2.66
C ILE A 65 -6.38 10.14 -4.17
N ILE A 66 -7.45 10.34 -4.94
CA ILE A 66 -7.42 10.25 -6.41
C ILE A 66 -6.57 11.38 -7.03
N PRO A 67 -6.80 12.68 -6.73
CA PRO A 67 -5.96 13.74 -7.28
C PRO A 67 -4.51 13.66 -6.79
N VAL A 68 -4.27 13.26 -5.54
CA VAL A 68 -2.90 12.99 -5.05
C VAL A 68 -2.26 11.86 -5.86
N GLY A 69 -2.99 10.77 -6.12
CA GLY A 69 -2.48 9.66 -6.91
C GLY A 69 -2.16 10.03 -8.35
N LEU A 70 -3.00 10.81 -9.00
CA LEU A 70 -2.71 11.35 -10.34
C LEU A 70 -1.46 12.24 -10.33
N PHE A 71 -1.29 13.07 -9.30
CA PHE A 71 -0.09 13.89 -9.13
C PHE A 71 1.17 13.02 -8.96
N ILE A 72 1.12 11.97 -8.12
CA ILE A 72 2.24 11.04 -7.96
C ILE A 72 2.53 10.30 -9.26
N ILE A 73 1.53 9.81 -10.00
CA ILE A 73 1.72 9.16 -11.30
C ILE A 73 2.40 10.13 -12.27
N SER A 74 1.97 11.38 -12.32
CA SER A 74 2.54 12.42 -13.18
C SER A 74 4.02 12.71 -12.86
N LEU A 75 4.48 12.48 -11.64
CA LEU A 75 5.88 12.66 -11.25
C LEU A 75 6.71 11.39 -11.49
N VAL A 76 6.22 10.24 -11.04
CA VAL A 76 6.99 9.00 -10.98
C VAL A 76 7.08 8.34 -12.37
N LEU A 77 6.02 8.39 -13.19
CA LEU A 77 6.05 7.78 -14.52
C LEU A 77 7.12 8.40 -15.44
N PRO A 78 7.18 9.74 -15.64
CA PRO A 78 8.24 10.34 -16.44
C PRO A 78 9.63 10.08 -15.88
N PHE A 79 9.79 10.09 -14.56
CA PHE A 79 11.04 9.76 -13.90
C PHE A 79 11.51 8.34 -14.23
N THR A 80 10.61 7.35 -14.15
CA THR A 80 10.95 5.97 -14.53
C THR A 80 11.30 5.80 -16.00
N LEU A 81 10.64 6.54 -16.89
CA LEU A 81 10.96 6.51 -18.31
C LEU A 81 12.31 7.19 -18.60
N PHE A 82 12.59 8.32 -17.95
CA PHE A 82 13.83 9.08 -18.12
C PHE A 82 15.07 8.31 -17.64
N VAL A 83 15.00 7.67 -16.47
CA VAL A 83 16.11 6.90 -15.91
C VAL A 83 16.45 5.67 -16.77
N GLN A 84 15.54 5.25 -17.64
CA GLN A 84 15.60 3.96 -18.30
C GLN A 84 15.64 4.02 -19.84
N THR A 85 15.77 5.22 -20.43
CA THR A 85 15.81 5.41 -21.90
C THR A 85 16.86 4.53 -22.57
N ASP A 86 18.06 4.41 -21.98
CA ASP A 86 19.19 3.69 -22.59
C ASP A 86 19.04 2.15 -22.52
N ASN A 87 18.21 1.64 -21.61
CA ASN A 87 17.96 0.20 -21.44
C ASN A 87 16.61 -0.23 -22.03
N ALA A 88 15.69 0.71 -22.29
CA ALA A 88 14.35 0.43 -22.81
C ALA A 88 14.36 -0.12 -24.25
N GLU A 89 15.36 0.25 -25.07
CA GLU A 89 15.52 -0.27 -26.44
C GLU A 89 15.80 -1.78 -26.48
N LYS A 90 16.21 -2.38 -25.35
CA LYS A 90 16.52 -3.80 -25.25
C LYS A 90 15.28 -4.69 -25.07
N TYR A 91 14.11 -4.12 -24.79
CA TYR A 91 12.90 -4.87 -24.44
C TYR A 91 11.71 -4.54 -25.33
N PRO A 92 11.05 -5.56 -25.91
CA PRO A 92 9.78 -5.35 -26.58
C PRO A 92 8.72 -4.93 -25.54
N PHE A 93 7.95 -3.89 -25.86
CA PHE A 93 6.78 -3.43 -25.09
C PHE A 93 7.02 -2.84 -23.69
N TYR A 94 8.24 -2.41 -23.33
CA TYR A 94 8.51 -1.80 -22.01
C TYR A 94 7.60 -0.59 -21.69
N TYR A 95 7.41 0.31 -22.66
CA TYR A 95 6.52 1.47 -22.51
C TYR A 95 5.05 1.07 -22.26
N HIS A 96 4.58 0.01 -22.92
CA HIS A 96 3.22 -0.51 -22.74
C HIS A 96 3.07 -1.13 -21.35
N ALA A 97 4.09 -1.85 -20.87
CA ALA A 97 4.10 -2.39 -19.52
C ALA A 97 4.08 -1.27 -18.47
N CYS A 98 4.89 -0.21 -18.61
CA CYS A 98 4.84 0.96 -17.72
C CYS A 98 3.43 1.54 -17.65
N PHE A 99 2.79 1.74 -18.80
CA PHE A 99 1.43 2.23 -18.87
C PHE A 99 0.45 1.31 -18.14
N PHE A 100 0.50 -0.01 -18.37
CA PHE A 100 -0.37 -0.98 -17.68
C PHE A 100 -0.20 -0.97 -16.17
N TYR A 101 1.04 -0.91 -15.67
CA TYR A 101 1.30 -0.83 -14.24
C TYR A 101 0.77 0.47 -13.63
N THR A 102 0.93 1.62 -14.31
CA THR A 102 0.36 2.89 -13.83
C THR A 102 -1.16 2.91 -13.90
N LEU A 103 -1.75 2.31 -14.94
CA LEU A 103 -3.20 2.21 -15.11
C LEU A 103 -3.80 1.27 -14.06
N ALA A 104 -3.15 0.15 -13.76
CA ALA A 104 -3.54 -0.74 -12.67
C ALA A 104 -3.51 -0.01 -11.32
N ALA A 105 -2.43 0.72 -11.02
CA ALA A 105 -2.33 1.52 -9.80
C ALA A 105 -3.47 2.57 -9.72
N PHE A 106 -3.77 3.25 -10.82
CA PHE A 106 -4.88 4.21 -10.87
C PHE A 106 -6.24 3.57 -10.64
N ILE A 107 -6.53 2.42 -11.28
CA ILE A 107 -7.78 1.68 -11.08
C ILE A 107 -7.93 1.29 -9.60
N GLU A 108 -6.86 0.80 -8.98
CA GLU A 108 -6.90 0.42 -7.56
C GLU A 108 -7.16 1.62 -6.64
N LEU A 109 -6.62 2.80 -6.96
CA LEU A 109 -6.91 4.03 -6.22
C LEU A 109 -8.39 4.42 -6.25
N LEU A 110 -9.16 4.03 -7.28
CA LEU A 110 -10.61 4.24 -7.32
C LEU A 110 -11.35 3.41 -6.26
N SER A 111 -10.76 2.31 -5.81
CA SER A 111 -11.32 1.47 -4.75
C SER A 111 -11.00 1.98 -3.34
N GLU A 112 -9.99 2.86 -3.19
CA GLU A 112 -9.55 3.35 -1.88
C GLU A 112 -10.62 4.09 -1.08
N PRO A 113 -11.46 4.94 -1.68
CA PRO A 113 -12.53 5.57 -0.91
C PRO A 113 -13.48 4.56 -0.27
N PHE A 114 -13.82 3.50 -1.01
CA PHE A 114 -14.65 2.42 -0.49
C PHE A 114 -13.93 1.61 0.57
N TYR A 115 -12.64 1.33 0.38
CA TYR A 115 -11.83 0.64 1.37
C TYR A 115 -11.77 1.40 2.70
N LEU A 116 -11.49 2.70 2.66
CA LEU A 116 -11.41 3.53 3.86
C LEU A 116 -12.74 3.71 4.56
N LEU A 117 -13.84 3.69 3.82
CA LEU A 117 -15.17 3.73 4.40
C LEU A 117 -15.62 2.36 4.94
N ALA A 118 -15.01 1.28 4.48
CA ALA A 118 -15.30 -0.08 4.93
C ALA A 118 -14.56 -0.40 6.23
N THR A 119 -15.31 -0.86 7.22
CA THR A 119 -14.81 -1.44 8.48
C THR A 119 -14.40 -2.90 8.28
N VAL A 120 -14.83 -3.53 7.18
CA VAL A 120 -14.48 -4.92 6.82
C VAL A 120 -13.29 -4.92 5.87
N THR A 121 -12.19 -5.52 6.33
CA THR A 121 -11.07 -5.85 5.45
C THR A 121 -11.42 -7.10 4.64
N LEU A 122 -11.68 -6.94 3.33
CA LEU A 122 -11.83 -8.06 2.40
C LEU A 122 -10.47 -8.79 2.27
N ASN A 123 -10.50 -10.12 2.38
CA ASN A 123 -9.28 -10.93 2.41
C ASN A 123 -8.61 -10.97 1.02
N TYR A 124 -7.32 -10.64 0.96
CA TYR A 124 -6.59 -10.19 -0.25
C TYR A 124 -5.83 -11.32 -0.99
N HIS A 125 -6.22 -12.58 -0.80
CA HIS A 125 -5.53 -13.73 -1.42
C HIS A 125 -5.60 -13.79 -2.96
N ILE A 126 -6.40 -12.92 -3.60
CA ILE A 126 -6.57 -12.85 -5.07
C ILE A 126 -5.26 -12.52 -5.79
N ASN A 127 -4.34 -11.77 -5.16
CA ASN A 127 -3.07 -11.39 -5.80
C ASN A 127 -2.23 -12.61 -6.19
N ILE A 128 -2.13 -13.58 -5.29
CA ILE A 128 -1.31 -14.78 -5.47
C ILE A 128 -1.79 -15.59 -6.68
N TYR A 129 -3.11 -15.75 -6.82
CA TYR A 129 -3.69 -16.50 -7.93
C TYR A 129 -3.44 -15.81 -9.28
N ILE A 130 -3.49 -14.49 -9.33
CA ILE A 130 -3.25 -13.72 -10.56
C ILE A 130 -1.77 -13.74 -10.93
N GLU A 131 -0.87 -13.60 -9.96
CA GLU A 131 0.58 -13.76 -10.18
C GLU A 131 0.90 -15.16 -10.71
N MET A 132 0.34 -16.22 -10.12
CA MET A 132 0.52 -17.60 -10.59
C MET A 132 -0.01 -17.81 -12.02
N PHE A 133 -1.18 -17.25 -12.34
CA PHE A 133 -1.75 -17.34 -13.68
C PHE A 133 -0.90 -16.58 -14.70
N ALA A 134 -0.46 -15.36 -14.38
CA ALA A 134 0.42 -14.58 -15.22
C ALA A 134 1.76 -15.30 -15.47
N SER A 135 2.40 -15.85 -14.44
CA SER A 135 3.63 -16.62 -14.58
C SER A 135 3.47 -17.86 -15.48
N THR A 136 2.31 -18.51 -15.46
CA THR A 136 2.00 -19.65 -16.33
C THR A 136 1.86 -19.23 -17.80
N LEU A 137 1.29 -18.05 -18.08
CA LEU A 137 1.19 -17.49 -19.43
C LEU A 137 2.56 -17.04 -19.96
N VAL A 138 3.39 -16.46 -19.09
CA VAL A 138 4.76 -16.05 -19.41
C VAL A 138 5.62 -17.25 -19.78
N TYR A 139 5.47 -18.38 -19.08
CA TYR A 139 6.18 -19.61 -19.41
C TYR A 139 5.89 -20.10 -20.84
N LYS A 140 4.66 -19.88 -21.33
CA LYS A 140 4.26 -20.26 -22.70
C LYS A 140 4.75 -19.27 -23.75
N ASN A 141 4.76 -17.97 -23.44
CA ASN A 141 5.12 -16.89 -24.37
C ASN A 141 6.15 -15.93 -23.74
N GLY A 142 7.41 -16.38 -23.65
CA GLY A 142 8.48 -15.65 -22.95
C GLY A 142 8.88 -14.30 -23.55
N GLU A 143 8.57 -14.05 -24.83
CA GLU A 143 8.92 -12.79 -25.52
C GLU A 143 8.08 -11.59 -25.06
N CYS A 144 6.84 -11.83 -24.59
CA CYS A 144 5.91 -10.79 -24.16
C CYS A 144 5.69 -10.79 -22.63
N ALA A 145 6.68 -11.25 -21.87
CA ALA A 145 6.53 -11.49 -20.42
C ALA A 145 6.02 -10.27 -19.66
N LEU A 146 6.64 -9.10 -19.90
CA LEU A 146 6.30 -7.82 -19.28
C LEU A 146 4.85 -7.37 -19.55
N TYR A 147 4.35 -7.66 -20.76
CA TYR A 147 2.98 -7.33 -21.16
C TYR A 147 1.98 -8.16 -20.35
N TYR A 148 2.20 -9.48 -20.23
CA TYR A 148 1.31 -10.37 -19.48
C TYR A 148 1.30 -10.07 -17.99
N TYR A 149 2.45 -9.71 -17.40
CA TYR A 149 2.51 -9.25 -16.02
C TYR A 149 1.70 -7.96 -15.83
N GLY A 150 1.92 -6.94 -16.66
CA GLY A 150 1.16 -5.69 -16.58
C GLY A 150 -0.36 -5.90 -16.75
N PHE A 151 -0.75 -6.78 -17.66
CA PHE A 151 -2.16 -7.16 -17.84
C PHE A 151 -2.74 -7.88 -16.61
N GLY A 152 -1.95 -8.75 -15.97
CA GLY A 152 -2.31 -9.39 -14.70
C GLY A 152 -2.64 -8.37 -13.62
N TYR A 153 -1.81 -7.34 -13.46
CA TYR A 153 -2.06 -6.25 -12.50
C TYR A 153 -3.36 -5.48 -12.82
N ILE A 154 -3.69 -5.26 -14.08
CA ILE A 154 -4.98 -4.65 -14.45
C ILE A 154 -6.16 -5.53 -14.00
N ILE A 155 -6.11 -6.83 -14.27
CA ILE A 155 -7.16 -7.77 -13.83
C ILE A 155 -7.29 -7.76 -12.31
N TYR A 156 -6.16 -7.76 -11.60
CA TYR A 156 -6.12 -7.69 -10.14
C TYR A 156 -6.80 -6.43 -9.61
N SER A 157 -6.35 -5.26 -10.07
CA SER A 157 -6.89 -3.98 -9.63
C SER A 157 -8.37 -3.83 -9.99
N LEU A 158 -8.80 -4.34 -11.16
CA LEU A 158 -10.22 -4.40 -11.53
C LEU A 158 -11.02 -5.33 -10.61
N SER A 159 -10.48 -6.50 -10.28
CA SER A 159 -11.14 -7.49 -9.42
C SER A 159 -11.34 -6.96 -8.01
N ILE A 160 -10.34 -6.30 -7.43
CA ILE A 160 -10.48 -5.63 -6.13
C ILE A 160 -11.51 -4.52 -6.20
N THR A 161 -11.41 -3.66 -7.21
CA THR A 161 -12.33 -2.54 -7.38
C THR A 161 -13.77 -3.04 -7.49
N LEU A 162 -14.04 -3.98 -8.39
CA LEU A 162 -15.35 -4.60 -8.56
C LEU A 162 -15.84 -5.29 -7.29
N SER A 163 -14.96 -5.94 -6.53
CA SER A 163 -15.34 -6.59 -5.27
C SER A 163 -15.88 -5.58 -4.26
N TYR A 164 -15.22 -4.44 -4.07
CA TYR A 164 -15.71 -3.37 -3.19
C TYR A 164 -17.05 -2.79 -3.69
N TYR A 165 -17.18 -2.54 -5.00
CA TYR A 165 -18.42 -2.04 -5.58
C TYR A 165 -19.59 -3.02 -5.46
N ILE A 166 -19.38 -4.30 -5.79
CA ILE A 166 -20.38 -5.36 -5.68
C ILE A 166 -20.79 -5.52 -4.21
N TYR A 167 -19.82 -5.60 -3.31
CA TYR A 167 -20.09 -5.71 -1.88
C TYR A 167 -20.95 -4.55 -1.37
N PHE A 168 -20.60 -3.31 -1.74
CA PHE A 168 -21.38 -2.13 -1.37
C PHE A 168 -22.82 -2.17 -1.91
N ILE A 169 -23.03 -2.65 -3.14
CA ILE A 169 -24.37 -2.74 -3.76
C ILE A 169 -25.20 -3.87 -3.12
N THR A 170 -24.60 -5.03 -2.90
CA THR A 170 -25.29 -6.25 -2.45
C THR A 170 -25.58 -6.24 -0.95
N CYS A 171 -24.79 -5.55 -0.13
CA CYS A 171 -25.05 -5.44 1.31
C CYS A 171 -26.39 -4.77 1.61
N LYS A 172 -27.15 -5.33 2.56
CA LYS A 172 -28.40 -4.75 3.04
C LYS A 172 -28.13 -3.43 3.76
N THR A 173 -29.09 -2.49 3.77
CA THR A 173 -28.91 -1.15 4.37
C THR A 173 -28.42 -1.19 5.82
N GLU A 174 -28.93 -2.13 6.64
CA GLU A 174 -28.51 -2.33 8.05
C GLU A 174 -27.07 -2.83 8.19
N GLU A 175 -26.59 -3.65 7.25
CA GLU A 175 -25.19 -4.07 7.21
C GLU A 175 -24.32 -2.98 6.60
N ARG A 176 -24.83 -2.21 5.64
CA ARG A 176 -24.11 -1.05 5.10
C ARG A 176 -23.83 -0.01 6.17
N ILE A 177 -24.78 0.33 7.04
CA ILE A 177 -24.55 1.31 8.12
C ILE A 177 -23.58 0.77 9.18
N ARG A 178 -23.59 -0.55 9.43
CA ARG A 178 -22.68 -1.19 10.40
C ARG A 178 -21.26 -1.34 9.86
N LEU A 179 -21.12 -1.63 8.57
CA LEU A 179 -19.84 -1.96 7.95
C LEU A 179 -19.24 -0.76 7.21
N PHE A 180 -20.06 0.12 6.68
CA PHE A 180 -19.68 1.38 6.09
C PHE A 180 -20.24 2.53 6.92
N ILE A 181 -19.47 3.60 7.08
CA ILE A 181 -19.96 4.81 7.78
C ILE A 181 -21.14 5.45 7.00
N ILE A 182 -21.45 4.97 5.78
CA ILE A 182 -22.41 5.53 4.84
C ILE A 182 -23.58 4.59 4.53
N SER A 183 -24.79 5.16 4.38
CA SER A 183 -26.02 4.43 4.04
C SER A 183 -26.38 4.42 2.54
N SER A 184 -25.88 5.38 1.73
CA SER A 184 -26.22 5.54 0.31
C SER A 184 -25.08 6.09 -0.56
N PHE A 185 -25.06 5.76 -1.86
CA PHE A 185 -24.14 6.36 -2.84
C PHE A 185 -24.23 7.89 -2.90
N LYS A 186 -25.39 8.48 -2.57
CA LYS A 186 -25.56 9.93 -2.56
C LYS A 186 -24.75 10.62 -1.46
N ASP A 187 -24.48 9.90 -0.37
CA ASP A 187 -23.66 10.42 0.73
C ASP A 187 -22.18 10.34 0.43
N LEU A 188 -21.78 9.46 -0.49
CA LEU A 188 -20.41 9.39 -1.01
C LEU A 188 -20.05 10.62 -1.87
N ILE A 189 -21.03 11.38 -2.36
CA ILE A 189 -20.77 12.56 -3.19
C ILE A 189 -20.09 13.65 -2.34
N ILE A 190 -19.04 14.26 -2.88
CA ILE A 190 -18.34 15.40 -2.28
C ILE A 190 -19.37 16.50 -1.99
N LYS A 191 -19.59 16.82 -0.71
CA LYS A 191 -20.51 17.88 -0.31
C LYS A 191 -19.70 19.17 -0.07
N PRO A 192 -20.02 20.27 -0.75
CA PRO A 192 -19.32 21.54 -0.55
C PRO A 192 -19.60 22.04 0.87
N THR A 193 -18.63 21.84 1.76
CA THR A 193 -18.68 22.28 3.16
C THR A 193 -17.63 23.37 3.34
N HIS A 194 -17.88 24.37 4.19
CA HIS A 194 -16.87 25.35 4.58
C HIS A 194 -16.52 25.14 6.05
N PRO A 195 -15.29 24.72 6.40
CA PRO A 195 -14.18 24.29 5.52
C PRO A 195 -14.46 22.95 4.81
N TYR A 196 -13.83 22.71 3.64
CA TYR A 196 -14.04 21.48 2.85
C TYR A 196 -13.58 20.22 3.59
N THR A 197 -12.56 20.38 4.44
CA THR A 197 -11.95 19.33 5.23
C THR A 197 -11.61 19.89 6.60
N ASP A 198 -11.67 19.06 7.63
CA ASP A 198 -11.24 19.45 8.96
C ASP A 198 -9.73 19.83 8.92
N PRO A 199 -9.34 21.04 9.33
CA PRO A 199 -7.95 21.48 9.33
C PRO A 199 -7.04 20.57 10.15
N LYS A 200 -7.54 19.97 11.25
CA LYS A 200 -6.79 19.02 12.06
C LYS A 200 -6.45 17.77 11.24
N LEU A 201 -7.45 17.24 10.54
CA LEU A 201 -7.33 16.04 9.70
C LEU A 201 -6.35 16.26 8.53
N SER A 202 -6.41 17.43 7.89
CA SER A 202 -5.48 17.80 6.83
C SER A 202 -4.04 17.89 7.34
N ASN A 203 -3.83 18.46 8.53
CA ASN A 203 -2.48 18.59 9.11
C ASN A 203 -1.87 17.23 9.46
N GLU A 204 -2.65 16.35 10.09
CA GLU A 204 -2.21 14.97 10.40
C GLU A 204 -1.87 14.20 9.11
N THR A 205 -2.70 14.33 8.08
CA THR A 205 -2.45 13.69 6.77
C THR A 205 -1.13 14.16 6.16
N LYS A 206 -0.82 15.46 6.24
CA LYS A 206 0.46 16.02 5.76
C LYS A 206 1.64 15.46 6.53
N THR A 207 1.54 15.34 7.86
CA THR A 207 2.57 14.75 8.71
C THR A 207 2.82 13.29 8.32
N PHE A 208 1.77 12.47 8.21
CA PHE A 208 1.90 11.08 7.80
C PHE A 208 2.39 10.92 6.37
N PHE A 209 2.04 11.84 5.48
CA PHE A 209 2.57 11.85 4.12
C PHE A 209 4.09 12.11 4.10
N SER A 210 4.56 13.11 4.85
CA SER A 210 5.99 13.39 4.99
C SER A 210 6.75 12.21 5.61
N GLN A 211 6.19 11.62 6.67
CA GLN A 211 6.74 10.40 7.29
C GLN A 211 6.75 9.23 6.30
N GLY A 212 5.70 9.10 5.49
CA GLY A 212 5.59 8.08 4.45
C GLY A 212 6.68 8.20 3.39
N ILE A 213 6.98 9.41 2.92
CA ILE A 213 8.09 9.64 1.97
C ILE A 213 9.41 9.16 2.57
N LEU A 214 9.72 9.58 3.79
CA LEU A 214 10.95 9.19 4.48
C LEU A 214 11.03 7.66 4.63
N MET A 215 9.93 7.04 5.07
CA MET A 215 9.85 5.59 5.23
C MET A 215 10.06 4.86 3.90
N LYS A 216 9.45 5.35 2.81
CA LYS A 216 9.59 4.74 1.49
C LYS A 216 11.04 4.84 1.00
N PHE A 217 11.68 5.98 1.20
CA PHE A 217 13.09 6.18 0.87
C PHE A 217 14.00 5.27 1.72
N LEU A 218 13.71 5.11 3.01
CA LEU A 218 14.53 4.25 3.88
C LEU A 218 14.37 2.76 3.53
N THR A 219 13.15 2.33 3.21
CA THR A 219 12.83 0.92 2.96
C THR A 219 13.26 0.47 1.58
N VAL A 220 13.17 1.36 0.58
CA VAL A 220 13.37 0.99 -0.83
C VAL A 220 14.44 1.85 -1.52
N GLY A 221 15.13 2.69 -0.76
CA GLY A 221 16.20 3.58 -1.23
C GLY A 221 17.30 2.84 -1.96
N GLU A 222 17.68 1.65 -1.49
CA GLU A 222 18.68 0.84 -2.18
C GLU A 222 18.24 0.50 -3.61
N ARG A 223 16.96 0.16 -3.81
CA ARG A 223 16.45 -0.22 -5.13
C ARG A 223 16.40 0.99 -6.06
N TYR A 224 16.13 2.19 -5.52
CA TYR A 224 16.23 3.42 -6.30
C TYR A 224 17.67 3.73 -6.70
N ILE A 225 18.65 3.59 -5.79
CA ILE A 225 20.07 3.80 -6.09
C ILE A 225 20.54 2.80 -7.16
N ILE A 226 20.21 1.51 -7.01
CA ILE A 226 20.55 0.47 -7.99
C ILE A 226 19.93 0.77 -9.35
N SER A 227 18.68 1.25 -9.37
CA SER A 227 17.98 1.62 -10.62
C SER A 227 18.55 2.87 -11.28
N LEU A 228 19.02 3.85 -10.50
CA LEU A 228 19.53 5.13 -11.00
C LEU A 228 20.94 5.04 -11.56
N PHE A 229 21.81 4.31 -10.88
CA PHE A 229 23.24 4.36 -11.18
C PHE A 229 23.75 3.14 -11.97
N ASN A 230 22.92 2.13 -12.22
CA ASN A 230 23.26 0.93 -13.01
C ASN A 230 24.61 0.28 -12.62
N PHE A 231 25.00 0.37 -11.33
CA PHE A 231 26.35 -0.03 -10.87
C PHE A 231 26.65 -1.53 -10.94
N ILE A 232 25.62 -2.39 -11.08
CA ILE A 232 25.71 -3.84 -10.87
C ILE A 232 25.16 -4.58 -12.10
N SER A 233 25.73 -5.74 -12.45
CA SER A 233 25.19 -6.62 -13.50
C SER A 233 23.77 -7.10 -13.16
N TYR A 234 22.90 -7.26 -14.16
CA TYR A 234 21.52 -7.73 -13.97
C TYR A 234 21.41 -9.04 -13.18
N LYS A 235 22.37 -9.94 -13.34
CA LYS A 235 22.41 -11.22 -12.63
C LYS A 235 22.66 -11.03 -11.13
N ASP A 236 23.60 -10.15 -10.78
CA ASP A 236 23.97 -9.88 -9.40
C ASP A 236 22.88 -9.08 -8.69
N GLN A 237 22.17 -8.20 -9.41
CA GLN A 237 20.97 -7.52 -8.90
C GLN A 237 19.86 -8.52 -8.57
N ALA A 238 19.64 -9.54 -9.40
CA ALA A 238 18.62 -10.56 -9.14
C ALA A 238 18.99 -11.44 -7.94
N ILE A 239 20.26 -11.85 -7.80
CA ILE A 239 20.74 -12.60 -6.64
C ILE A 239 20.62 -11.74 -5.38
N PHE A 240 21.03 -10.48 -5.46
CA PHE A 240 20.93 -9.53 -4.36
C PHE A 240 19.48 -9.32 -3.90
N ASP A 241 18.53 -9.17 -4.82
CA ASP A 241 17.11 -9.00 -4.46
C ASP A 241 16.53 -10.24 -3.78
N ILE A 242 16.89 -11.45 -4.24
CA ILE A 242 16.51 -12.70 -3.57
C ILE A 242 17.09 -12.75 -2.16
N ILE A 243 18.37 -12.43 -1.99
CA ILE A 243 19.04 -12.41 -0.69
C ILE A 243 18.42 -11.36 0.22
N ASN A 244 18.12 -10.16 -0.27
CA ASN A 244 17.53 -9.11 0.56
C ASN A 244 16.09 -9.46 0.98
N ASN A 245 15.27 -9.98 0.06
CA ASN A 245 13.90 -10.38 0.37
C ASN A 245 13.85 -11.55 1.38
N LEU A 246 14.71 -12.57 1.22
CA LEU A 246 14.78 -13.71 2.16
C LEU A 246 15.48 -13.34 3.47
N GLY A 247 16.59 -12.62 3.38
CA GLY A 247 17.42 -12.20 4.50
C GLY A 247 16.71 -11.20 5.41
N SER A 248 15.83 -10.34 4.88
CA SER A 248 15.01 -9.44 5.68
C SER A 248 13.77 -10.10 6.29
N LEU A 249 13.36 -11.28 5.80
CA LEU A 249 12.19 -11.99 6.32
C LEU A 249 12.40 -12.43 7.78
N LEU A 250 13.59 -12.96 8.09
CA LEU A 250 13.90 -13.46 9.43
C LEU A 250 13.92 -12.33 10.48
N PRO A 251 14.64 -11.20 10.27
CA PRO A 251 14.53 -10.04 11.15
C PRO A 251 13.10 -9.52 11.28
N ARG A 252 12.35 -9.40 10.18
CA ARG A 252 10.95 -8.94 10.23
C ARG A 252 10.09 -9.85 11.07
N LEU A 253 10.23 -11.16 10.93
CA LEU A 253 9.49 -12.12 11.72
C LEU A 253 9.79 -11.94 13.21
N ILE A 254 11.08 -11.91 13.59
CA ILE A 254 11.49 -11.78 14.99
C ILE A 254 11.05 -10.44 15.57
N PHE A 255 11.35 -9.34 14.89
CA PHE A 255 11.04 -8.00 15.39
C PHE A 255 9.54 -7.69 15.38
N SER A 256 8.77 -8.14 14.39
CA SER A 256 7.31 -7.93 14.36
C SER A 256 6.64 -8.66 15.52
N THR A 257 7.04 -9.91 15.79
CA THR A 257 6.48 -10.65 16.93
C THR A 257 6.91 -10.04 18.28
N LEU A 258 8.14 -9.55 18.37
CA LEU A 258 8.60 -8.80 19.54
C LEU A 258 7.87 -7.47 19.71
N GLU A 259 7.61 -6.74 18.62
CA GLU A 259 6.89 -5.47 18.63
C GLU A 259 5.44 -5.66 19.11
N GLU A 260 4.73 -6.66 18.58
CA GLU A 260 3.36 -6.95 19.00
C GLU A 260 3.28 -7.36 20.48
N SER A 261 4.20 -8.22 20.93
CA SER A 261 4.24 -8.64 22.35
C SER A 261 4.62 -7.49 23.29
N ALA A 262 5.56 -6.64 22.90
CA ALA A 262 5.94 -5.44 23.65
C ALA A 262 4.77 -4.44 23.70
N TYR A 263 4.08 -4.22 22.57
CA TYR A 263 2.94 -3.31 22.49
C TYR A 263 1.82 -3.71 23.44
N VAL A 264 1.43 -4.99 23.43
CA VAL A 264 0.41 -5.52 24.36
C VAL A 264 0.85 -5.34 25.82
N TYR A 265 2.11 -5.67 26.13
CA TYR A 265 2.65 -5.52 27.48
C TYR A 265 2.63 -4.06 27.96
N PHE A 266 3.07 -3.11 27.12
CA PHE A 266 3.08 -1.70 27.48
C PHE A 266 1.67 -1.14 27.59
N GLN A 267 0.74 -1.51 26.71
CA GLN A 267 -0.66 -1.09 26.82
C GLN A 267 -1.30 -1.54 28.13
N GLN A 268 -1.09 -2.81 28.52
CA GLN A 268 -1.61 -3.34 29.78
C GLN A 268 -0.99 -2.65 31.01
N THR A 269 0.32 -2.36 30.94
CA THR A 269 1.01 -1.67 32.04
C THR A 269 0.53 -0.23 32.16
N LEU A 270 0.42 0.49 31.05
CA LEU A 270 -0.09 1.87 31.01
C LEU A 270 -1.54 1.97 31.48
N SER A 271 -2.42 1.04 31.09
CA SER A 271 -3.80 1.01 31.59
C SER A 271 -3.84 0.76 33.10
N ARG A 272 -3.03 -0.19 33.60
CA ARG A 272 -3.00 -0.48 35.04
C ARG A 272 -2.49 0.70 35.86
N THR A 273 -1.43 1.37 35.43
CA THR A 273 -0.92 2.57 36.10
C THR A 273 -1.93 3.71 36.08
N LYS A 274 -2.71 3.86 35.00
CA LYS A 274 -3.78 4.86 34.92
C LYS A 274 -4.91 4.56 35.91
N ASP A 275 -5.29 3.29 36.06
CA ASP A 275 -6.32 2.86 37.02
C ASP A 275 -5.84 3.03 38.47
N GLU A 276 -4.57 2.71 38.77
CA GLU A 276 -3.94 2.92 40.09
C GLU A 276 -3.95 4.43 40.47
N HIS A 277 -3.59 5.33 39.56
CA HIS A 277 -3.63 6.77 39.81
C HIS A 277 -5.06 7.32 40.03
N ILE A 278 -6.03 6.88 39.23
CA ILE A 278 -7.43 7.29 39.41
C ILE A 278 -7.95 6.82 40.78
N GLN A 279 -7.56 5.61 41.20
CA GLN A 279 -7.97 5.06 42.48
C GLN A 279 -7.35 5.85 43.65
N ASP A 280 -6.04 6.15 43.60
CA ASP A 280 -5.36 6.96 44.63
C ASP A 280 -5.94 8.39 44.74
N ASP A 281 -6.28 9.03 43.61
CA ASP A 281 -6.92 10.35 43.61
C ASP A 281 -8.31 10.30 44.27
N GLN A 282 -9.09 9.24 44.02
CA GLN A 282 -10.39 9.04 44.67
C GLN A 282 -10.27 8.77 46.17
N TRP A 283 -9.30 7.97 46.61
CA TRP A 283 -9.03 7.73 48.04
C TRP A 283 -8.62 9.03 48.77
N GLN A 284 -7.87 9.92 48.12
CA GLN A 284 -7.49 11.21 48.70
C GLN A 284 -8.67 12.19 48.81
N GLU A 285 -9.55 12.25 47.81
CA GLU A 285 -10.78 13.04 47.86
C GLU A 285 -11.76 12.54 48.94
N GLU A 286 -11.85 11.23 49.14
CA GLU A 286 -12.72 10.63 50.16
C GLU A 286 -12.22 10.90 51.59
N GLN A 287 -10.90 10.97 51.79
CA GLN A 287 -10.31 11.40 53.06
C GLN A 287 -10.51 12.90 53.34
N LEU A 288 -10.42 13.75 52.31
CA LEU A 288 -10.64 15.20 52.42
C LEU A 288 -12.12 15.57 52.65
N SER A 289 -13.06 14.73 52.19
CA SER A 289 -14.51 14.94 52.35
C SER A 289 -15.11 14.28 53.60
N SER A 290 -14.38 13.37 54.25
CA SER A 290 -14.78 12.80 55.54
C SER A 290 -14.66 13.86 56.66
N PRO A 291 -15.75 14.22 57.37
CA PRO A 291 -15.67 15.20 58.45
C PRO A 291 -14.86 14.59 59.59
N SER A 292 -13.76 15.26 59.95
CA SER A 292 -12.92 14.95 61.11
C SER A 292 -13.80 14.53 62.29
N GLY A 293 -13.68 13.27 62.71
CA GLY A 293 -14.41 12.71 63.83
C GLY A 293 -14.29 13.61 65.05
N ARG A 294 -15.46 13.96 65.61
CA ARG A 294 -15.59 14.56 66.94
C ARG A 294 -14.86 13.67 67.95
N SER A 295 -13.95 14.30 68.70
CA SER A 295 -13.55 13.94 70.06
C SER A 295 -14.76 13.70 70.96
#